data_AF-A0A832GV87-F1
#
_entry.id   AF-A0A832GV87-F1
#
_cell.length_a   1.000
_cell.length_b   1.000
_cell.length_c   1.000
_cell.angle_alpha   90.00
_cell.angle_beta   90.00
_cell.angle_gamma   90.00
#
_symmetry.space_group_name_H-M   'P 1'
#
loop_
_entity.id
_entity.type
_entity.pdbx_description
1 polymer ?
#
loop_
_entity_poly.entity_id
_entity_poly.type
_entity_poly.pdbx_seq_one_letter_code
_entity_poly.pdbx_strand_id
1 'polypeptide(L)'
;MPLWIKNGVDKNCINFADALGRHLSRNLSTSQIRNAYGEVKRIQMKGENNFDDADLLLLKPKLSYARTRNAGARNSDASNAAESLLILLSKGIDSVFEGDEKLKYKRFENFAKFFEAILAYHKSYGGK
;
A
#
# COMPACT_ATOMS: atom_id res chain seq x y z
N MET A 1 -1.60 0.98 15.35
CA MET A 1 -0.86 0.26 14.28
C MET A 1 -1.77 -0.78 13.65
N PRO A 2 -1.73 -1.03 12.33
CA PRO A 2 -2.55 -2.10 11.74
C PRO A 2 -2.00 -3.47 12.19
N LEU A 3 -2.71 -4.12 13.12
CA LEU A 3 -2.31 -5.39 13.75
C LEU A 3 -2.07 -6.51 12.72
N TRP A 4 -2.74 -6.43 11.56
CA TRP A 4 -2.65 -7.41 10.49
C TRP A 4 -1.32 -7.43 9.73
N ILE A 5 -0.49 -6.39 9.83
CA ILE A 5 0.89 -6.47 9.30
C ILE A 5 1.74 -7.42 10.14
N LYS A 6 1.57 -7.36 11.47
CA LYS A 6 2.28 -8.22 12.42
C LYS A 6 1.72 -9.64 12.48
N ASN A 7 0.39 -9.75 12.57
CA ASN A 7 -0.28 -11.00 12.90
C ASN A 7 -0.84 -11.74 11.67
N GLY A 8 -0.81 -11.11 10.49
CA GLY A 8 -1.42 -11.63 9.27
C GLY A 8 -2.80 -11.04 8.97
N VAL A 9 -3.23 -11.23 7.72
CA VAL A 9 -4.51 -10.72 7.22
C VAL A 9 -5.67 -11.43 7.91
N ASP A 10 -6.55 -10.65 8.53
CA ASP A 10 -7.76 -11.11 9.21
C ASP A 10 -9.03 -10.44 8.62
N LYS A 11 -10.19 -10.72 9.20
CA LYS A 11 -11.46 -10.10 8.76
C LYS A 11 -11.44 -8.57 8.87
N ASN A 12 -10.79 -8.02 9.89
CA ASN A 12 -10.70 -6.57 10.08
C ASN A 12 -9.87 -5.92 8.98
N CYS A 13 -8.77 -6.54 8.58
CA CYS A 13 -7.95 -6.13 7.45
C CYS A 13 -8.76 -6.07 6.16
N ILE A 14 -9.57 -7.11 5.88
CA ILE A 14 -10.42 -7.17 4.69
C ILE A 14 -11.50 -6.09 4.71
N ASN A 15 -12.21 -5.91 5.83
CA ASN A 15 -13.23 -4.86 5.96
C ASN A 15 -12.63 -3.46 5.80
N PHE A 16 -11.42 -3.24 6.32
CA PHE A 16 -10.71 -1.98 6.16
C PHE A 16 -10.28 -1.76 4.71
N ALA A 17 -9.72 -2.78 4.06
CA ALA A 17 -9.31 -2.73 2.66
C ALA A 17 -10.49 -2.48 1.72
N ASP A 18 -11.65 -3.05 2.02
CA ASP A 18 -12.92 -2.81 1.33
C ASP A 18 -13.34 -1.33 1.42
N ALA A 19 -13.51 -0.82 2.65
CA ALA A 19 -13.92 0.56 2.89
C ALA A 19 -12.96 1.56 2.22
N LEU A 20 -11.65 1.31 2.31
CA LEU A 20 -10.64 2.13 1.68
C LEU A 20 -10.69 2.01 0.16
N GLY A 21 -10.75 0.79 -0.39
CA GLY A 21 -10.83 0.56 -1.84
C GLY A 21 -12.01 1.31 -2.45
N ARG A 22 -13.17 1.31 -1.77
CA ARG A 22 -14.36 2.08 -2.16
C ARG A 22 -14.15 3.59 -2.12
N HIS A 23 -13.46 4.10 -1.09
CA HIS A 23 -13.14 5.52 -0.99
C HIS A 23 -12.18 5.96 -2.11
N LEU A 24 -11.16 5.15 -2.39
CA LEU A 24 -10.16 5.42 -3.40
C LEU A 24 -10.72 5.30 -4.83
N SER A 25 -11.68 4.41 -5.09
CA SER A 25 -12.22 4.20 -6.45
C SER A 25 -12.90 5.42 -7.05
N ARG A 26 -13.37 6.33 -6.20
CA ARG A 26 -14.02 7.58 -6.58
C ARG A 26 -13.03 8.69 -6.95
N ASN A 27 -11.77 8.56 -6.52
CA ASN A 27 -10.83 9.66 -6.44
C ASN A 27 -9.48 9.37 -7.12
N LEU A 28 -9.10 8.10 -7.25
CA LEU A 28 -7.84 7.65 -7.83
C LEU A 28 -8.09 6.68 -8.99
N SER A 29 -7.25 6.79 -10.02
CA SER A 29 -7.25 5.85 -11.13
C SER A 29 -6.65 4.50 -10.74
N THR A 30 -7.01 3.45 -11.48
CA THR A 30 -6.40 2.13 -11.31
C THR A 30 -4.90 2.18 -11.59
N SER A 31 -4.48 3.00 -12.56
CA SER A 31 -3.06 3.14 -12.90
C SER A 31 -2.24 3.73 -11.75
N GLN A 32 -2.78 4.70 -11.00
CA GLN A 32 -2.10 5.29 -9.86
C GLN A 32 -1.83 4.25 -8.76
N ILE A 33 -2.84 3.46 -8.40
CA ILE A 33 -2.71 2.43 -7.35
C ILE A 33 -1.87 1.25 -7.85
N ARG A 34 -2.07 0.82 -9.11
CA ARG A 34 -1.32 -0.28 -9.72
C ARG A 34 0.17 0.02 -9.83
N ASN A 35 0.55 1.25 -10.16
CA ASN A 35 1.96 1.63 -10.25
C ASN A 35 2.66 1.49 -8.89
N ALA A 36 2.00 1.94 -7.82
CA ALA A 36 2.49 1.77 -6.45
C ALA A 36 2.57 0.29 -6.04
N TYR A 37 1.53 -0.51 -6.31
CA TYR A 37 1.52 -1.93 -6.00
C TYR A 37 2.56 -2.73 -6.83
N GLY A 38 2.81 -2.32 -8.07
CA GLY A 38 3.82 -2.93 -8.94
C GLY A 38 5.21 -2.89 -8.34
N GLU A 39 5.59 -1.80 -7.67
CA GLU A 39 6.87 -1.72 -6.96
C GLU A 39 6.93 -2.70 -5.77
N VAL A 40 5.82 -2.87 -5.04
CA VAL A 40 5.73 -3.87 -3.96
C VAL A 40 5.89 -5.28 -4.52
N LYS A 41 5.22 -5.59 -5.64
CA LYS A 41 5.39 -6.87 -6.34
C LYS A 41 6.82 -7.08 -6.84
N ARG A 42 7.48 -6.04 -7.36
CA ARG A 42 8.89 -6.11 -7.79
C ARG A 42 9.80 -6.53 -6.64
N ILE A 43 9.61 -5.96 -5.45
CA ILE A 43 10.36 -6.34 -4.25
C ILE A 43 10.00 -7.78 -3.84
N GLN A 44 8.70 -8.12 -3.84
CA GLN A 44 8.24 -9.46 -3.50
C GLN A 44 8.83 -10.55 -4.39
N MET A 45 8.94 -10.28 -5.69
CA MET A 45 9.51 -11.21 -6.68
C MET A 45 11.00 -11.52 -6.44
N LYS A 46 11.73 -10.69 -5.69
CA LYS A 46 13.13 -10.98 -5.31
C LYS A 46 13.23 -12.15 -4.32
N GLY A 47 12.16 -12.41 -3.56
CA GLY A 47 12.13 -13.42 -2.51
C GLY A 47 12.85 -12.99 -1.23
N GLU A 48 12.68 -13.78 -0.17
CA GLU A 48 13.24 -13.52 1.17
C GLU A 48 14.77 -13.36 1.16
N ASN A 49 15.47 -14.24 0.44
CA ASN A 49 16.93 -14.27 0.41
C ASN A 49 17.56 -13.02 -0.24
N ASN A 50 16.80 -12.26 -1.02
CA ASN A 50 17.26 -11.04 -1.70
C ASN A 50 16.44 -9.81 -1.27
N PHE A 51 15.79 -9.88 -0.11
CA PHE A 51 15.01 -8.79 0.43
C PHE A 51 15.93 -7.68 0.94
N ASP A 52 15.87 -6.52 0.29
CA ASP A 52 16.64 -5.33 0.67
C ASP A 52 15.70 -4.33 1.37
N ASP A 53 16.06 -3.97 2.60
CA ASP A 53 15.34 -2.98 3.41
C ASP A 53 15.26 -1.63 2.69
N ALA A 54 16.32 -1.24 1.97
CA ALA A 54 16.39 0.03 1.26
C ALA A 54 15.33 0.10 0.14
N ASP A 55 15.10 -1.00 -0.58
CA ASP A 55 14.07 -1.07 -1.62
C ASP A 55 12.68 -0.76 -1.06
N LEU A 56 12.35 -1.32 0.10
CA LEU A 56 11.06 -1.12 0.75
C LEU A 56 10.94 0.29 1.34
N LEU A 57 11.99 0.79 2.01
CA LEU A 57 12.00 2.14 2.58
C LEU A 57 11.87 3.22 1.50
N LEU A 58 12.52 3.03 0.35
CA LEU A 58 12.45 3.94 -0.80
C LEU A 58 11.06 4.01 -1.43
N LEU A 59 10.13 3.10 -1.11
CA LEU A 59 8.74 3.26 -1.55
C LEU A 59 8.10 4.51 -0.96
N LYS A 60 8.41 4.90 0.28
CA LYS A 60 7.81 6.10 0.89
C LYS A 60 8.06 7.38 0.09
N PRO A 61 9.33 7.76 -0.23
CA PRO A 61 9.58 8.93 -1.06
C PRO A 61 9.06 8.77 -2.50
N LYS A 62 9.10 7.57 -3.09
CA LYS A 62 8.52 7.32 -4.42
C LYS A 62 7.00 7.56 -4.45
N LEU A 63 6.27 7.08 -3.45
CA LEU A 63 4.82 7.27 -3.32
C LEU A 63 4.48 8.76 -3.09
N SER A 64 5.27 9.45 -2.26
CA SER A 64 5.12 10.89 -2.05
C SER A 64 5.32 11.67 -3.36
N TYR A 65 6.38 11.39 -4.10
CA TYR A 65 6.63 12.01 -5.39
C TYR A 65 5.52 11.71 -6.41
N ALA A 66 5.04 10.46 -6.47
CA ALA A 66 3.95 10.06 -7.35
C ALA A 66 2.65 10.82 -7.02
N ARG A 67 2.36 11.07 -5.74
CA ARG A 67 1.25 11.94 -5.31
C ARG A 67 1.43 13.34 -5.89
N THR A 68 2.57 13.99 -5.66
CA THR A 68 2.79 15.39 -6.08
C THR A 68 2.74 15.55 -7.60
N ARG A 69 3.30 14.61 -8.36
CA ARG A 69 3.29 14.64 -9.82
C ARG A 69 1.89 14.44 -10.40
N ASN A 70 1.09 13.56 -9.79
CA ASN A 70 -0.27 13.26 -10.27
C ASN A 70 -1.33 14.24 -9.73
N ALA A 71 -1.01 15.00 -8.67
CA ALA A 71 -1.85 16.07 -8.13
C ALA A 71 -1.77 17.38 -8.94
N GLY A 72 -1.13 17.36 -10.11
CA GLY A 72 -1.27 18.42 -11.10
C GLY A 72 -2.74 18.63 -11.47
N ALA A 73 -3.34 19.69 -10.92
CA ALA A 73 -4.65 20.28 -11.17
C ALA A 73 -5.82 19.93 -10.20
N ARG A 74 -6.10 20.91 -9.32
CA ARG A 74 -7.43 21.48 -9.00
C ARG A 74 -8.48 20.67 -8.22
N ASN A 75 -8.28 19.39 -7.88
CA ASN A 75 -9.28 18.63 -7.12
C ASN A 75 -8.78 18.18 -5.73
N SER A 76 -9.34 18.80 -4.67
CA SER A 76 -8.95 18.54 -3.27
C SER A 76 -9.16 17.09 -2.85
N ASP A 77 -10.20 16.43 -3.38
CA ASP A 77 -10.62 15.11 -2.93
C ASP A 77 -9.66 14.01 -3.42
N ALA A 78 -9.18 14.13 -4.66
CA ALA A 78 -8.14 13.25 -5.21
C ALA A 78 -6.81 13.39 -4.45
N SER A 79 -6.43 14.62 -4.09
CA SER A 79 -5.22 14.88 -3.30
C SER A 79 -5.33 14.29 -1.88
N ASN A 80 -6.49 14.42 -1.25
CA ASN A 80 -6.78 13.87 0.07
C ASN A 80 -6.82 12.34 0.06
N ALA A 81 -7.40 11.73 -0.98
CA ALA A 81 -7.42 10.28 -1.15
C ALA A 81 -6.01 9.71 -1.38
N ALA A 82 -5.22 10.36 -2.24
CA ALA A 82 -3.81 10.00 -2.47
C ALA A 82 -2.99 10.13 -1.17
N GLU A 83 -3.24 11.17 -0.38
CA GLU A 83 -2.56 11.35 0.90
C GLU A 83 -2.94 10.28 1.92
N SER A 84 -4.22 9.95 2.00
CA SER A 84 -4.71 8.89 2.88
C SER A 84 -4.06 7.54 2.55
N LEU A 85 -3.95 7.23 1.26
CA LEU A 85 -3.22 6.05 0.80
C LEU A 85 -1.73 6.12 1.16
N LEU A 86 -1.06 7.25 0.91
CA LEU A 86 0.37 7.44 1.23
C LEU A 86 0.65 7.23 2.73
N ILE A 87 -0.11 7.88 3.60
CA ILE A 87 0.06 7.78 5.05
C ILE A 87 -0.12 6.33 5.51
N LEU A 88 -1.15 5.66 4.98
CA LEU A 88 -1.44 4.28 5.33
C LEU A 88 -0.34 3.32 4.87
N LEU A 89 0.09 3.43 3.60
CA LEU A 89 1.17 2.59 3.07
C LEU A 89 2.48 2.85 3.82
N SER A 90 2.78 4.11 4.16
CA SER A 90 3.97 4.46 4.94
C SER A 90 3.94 3.81 6.33
N LYS A 91 2.80 3.87 7.03
CA LYS A 91 2.61 3.17 8.32
C LYS A 91 2.70 1.66 8.17
N GLY A 92 2.18 1.11 7.06
CA GLY A 92 2.30 -0.30 6.72
C GLY A 92 3.76 -0.72 6.56
N ILE A 93 4.54 0.06 5.82
CA ILE A 93 5.99 -0.11 5.66
C ILE A 93 6.69 -0.04 7.02
N ASP A 94 6.41 0.96 7.86
CA ASP A 94 7.00 1.05 9.20
C ASP A 94 6.72 -0.21 10.02
N SER A 95 5.50 -0.72 9.95
CA SER A 95 5.09 -1.94 10.68
C SER A 95 5.85 -3.19 10.24
N VAL A 96 6.46 -3.20 9.05
CA VAL A 96 7.33 -4.31 8.59
C VAL A 96 8.62 -4.38 9.38
N PHE A 97 9.17 -3.23 9.77
CA PHE A 97 10.45 -3.12 10.47
C PHE A 97 10.35 -3.28 11.99
N GLU A 98 9.15 -3.54 12.52
CA GLU A 98 8.94 -3.63 13.96
C GLU A 98 9.02 -5.07 14.50
N GLY A 99 9.77 -5.24 15.58
CA GLY A 99 9.87 -6.52 16.31
C GLY A 99 11.01 -7.39 15.78
N ASP A 100 10.83 -8.72 15.86
CA ASP A 100 11.88 -9.68 15.49
C ASP A 100 12.21 -9.58 13.99
N GLU A 101 13.50 -9.47 13.71
CA GLU A 101 14.09 -9.44 12.37
C GLU A 101 13.73 -10.69 11.55
N LYS A 102 13.68 -11.87 12.17
CA LYS A 102 13.32 -13.15 11.50
C LYS A 102 11.90 -13.16 10.96
N LEU A 103 11.03 -12.30 11.49
CA LEU A 103 9.64 -12.18 11.06
C LEU A 103 9.44 -11.01 10.08
N LYS A 104 10.49 -10.24 9.75
CA LYS A 104 10.39 -9.06 8.88
C LYS A 104 9.84 -9.40 7.51
N TYR A 105 10.38 -10.41 6.85
CA TYR A 105 9.88 -10.81 5.54
C TYR A 105 8.42 -11.31 5.60
N LYS A 106 8.04 -12.01 6.67
CA LYS A 106 6.64 -12.40 6.90
C LYS A 106 5.72 -11.18 7.06
N ARG A 107 6.17 -10.14 7.75
CA ARG A 107 5.41 -8.88 7.87
C ARG A 107 5.32 -8.14 6.53
N PHE A 108 6.40 -8.16 5.73
CA PHE A 108 6.37 -7.64 4.37
C PHE A 108 5.34 -8.39 3.49
N GLU A 109 5.29 -9.72 3.57
CA GLU A 109 4.27 -10.53 2.89
C GLU A 109 2.84 -10.14 3.30
N ASN A 110 2.62 -9.90 4.60
CA ASN A 110 1.33 -9.45 5.10
C ASN A 110 0.98 -8.04 4.58
N PHE A 111 1.96 -7.14 4.50
CA PHE A 111 1.81 -5.83 3.87
C PHE A 111 1.44 -5.93 2.38
N ALA A 112 2.12 -6.79 1.63
CA ALA A 112 1.83 -7.01 0.22
C ALA A 112 0.39 -7.50 0.01
N LYS A 113 -0.07 -8.48 0.82
CA LYS A 113 -1.45 -8.99 0.78
C LYS A 113 -2.49 -7.94 1.15
N PHE A 114 -2.19 -7.10 2.15
CA PHE A 114 -3.06 -6.00 2.51
C PHE A 114 -3.23 -5.00 1.35
N PHE A 115 -2.12 -4.63 0.71
CA PHE A 115 -2.18 -3.72 -0.44
C PHE A 115 -2.88 -4.37 -1.65
N GLU A 116 -2.68 -5.67 -1.87
CA GLU A 116 -3.41 -6.43 -2.88
C GLU A 116 -4.92 -6.35 -2.66
N ALA A 117 -5.38 -6.52 -1.43
CA ALA A 117 -6.80 -6.40 -1.08
C ALA A 117 -7.35 -5.00 -1.40
N ILE A 118 -6.62 -3.93 -1.08
CA ILE A 118 -7.02 -2.55 -1.41
C ILE A 118 -7.16 -2.38 -2.94
N LEU A 119 -6.19 -2.87 -3.72
CA LEU A 119 -6.23 -2.80 -5.18
C LEU A 119 -7.39 -3.60 -5.76
N ALA A 120 -7.67 -4.79 -5.22
CA ALA A 120 -8.78 -5.63 -5.64
C ALA A 120 -10.12 -4.94 -5.39
N TYR A 121 -10.34 -4.39 -4.19
CA TYR A 121 -11.58 -3.67 -3.87
C TYR A 121 -11.73 -2.37 -4.65
N HIS A 122 -10.64 -1.62 -4.84
CA HIS A 122 -10.65 -0.43 -5.71
C HIS A 122 -11.20 -0.76 -7.11
N LYS A 123 -10.71 -1.86 -7.71
CA LYS A 123 -11.19 -2.35 -9.00
C LYS A 123 -12.64 -2.83 -8.93
N SER A 124 -13.03 -3.57 -7.89
CA SER A 124 -14.41 -4.08 -7.76
C SER A 124 -15.44 -2.95 -7.66
N TYR A 125 -15.04 -1.79 -7.12
CA TYR A 125 -15.86 -0.59 -7.07
C TYR A 125 -15.78 0.30 -8.32
N GLY A 126 -15.23 -0.20 -9.43
CA GLY A 126 -15.24 0.49 -10.72
C GLY A 126 -14.20 1.59 -10.85
N GLY A 127 -13.12 1.56 -10.05
CA GLY A 127 -11.97 2.42 -10.27
C GLY A 127 -11.45 2.27 -11.72
N LYS A 128 -11.22 3.39 -12.40
CA LYS A 128 -10.78 3.42 -13.81
C LYS A 128 -9.28 3.51 -13.92
#